data_AF-A0A2E5JHJ6-F1
#
_entry.id   AF-A0A2E5JHJ6-F1
#
_cell.length_a   1.000
_cell.length_b   1.000
_cell.length_c   1.000
_cell.angle_alpha   90.00
_cell.angle_beta   90.00
_cell.angle_gamma   90.00
#
_symmetry.space_group_name_H-M   'P 1'
#
loop_
_entity.id
_entity.type
_entity.pdbx_description
1 polymer ?
#
loop_
_entity_poly.entity_id
_entity_poly.type
_entity_poly.pdbx_seq_one_letter_code
_entity_poly.pdbx_strand_id
1 'polypeptide(L)'
;MSEVMREKIISALVNQELEATSWESLKSLAAKQIENELYNKSVTEIETLAAQHLNWLDNNIKRVIKKLVDVTLAKSNPLQIMSYASKILIDEYSMITNTDLLSLHRMFLKNTEEATDKTSISIVLKKTG
;
A
#
# COMPACT_ATOMS: atom_id res chain seq x y z
N MET A 1 -18.83 1.03 -16.75
CA MET A 1 -18.24 -0.03 -15.92
C MET A 1 -19.13 -0.20 -14.71
N SER A 2 -19.42 -1.44 -14.29
CA SER A 2 -20.17 -1.68 -13.05
C SER A 2 -19.27 -1.47 -11.83
N GLU A 3 -19.87 -1.16 -10.69
CA GLU A 3 -19.14 -0.95 -9.42
C GLU A 3 -18.33 -2.19 -9.02
N VAL A 4 -18.95 -3.37 -9.10
CA VAL A 4 -18.28 -4.65 -8.82
C VAL A 4 -17.07 -4.89 -9.73
N MET A 5 -17.12 -4.47 -10.99
CA MET A 5 -15.98 -4.60 -11.90
C MET A 5 -14.88 -3.59 -11.56
N ARG A 6 -15.25 -2.37 -11.15
CA ARG A 6 -14.32 -1.34 -10.69
C ARG A 6 -13.54 -1.81 -9.46
N GLU A 7 -14.24 -2.30 -8.44
CA GLU A 7 -13.65 -2.81 -7.20
C GLU A 7 -12.66 -3.95 -7.47
N LYS A 8 -13.00 -4.88 -8.37
CA LYS A 8 -12.10 -5.98 -8.76
C LYS A 8 -10.82 -5.48 -9.43
N ILE A 9 -10.93 -4.48 -10.30
CA ILE A 9 -9.75 -3.89 -10.97
C ILE A 9 -8.87 -3.17 -9.95
N ILE A 10 -9.46 -2.37 -9.05
CA ILE A 10 -8.71 -1.70 -7.97
C ILE A 10 -8.00 -2.75 -7.11
N SER A 11 -8.71 -3.79 -6.68
CA SER A 11 -8.11 -4.85 -5.87
C SER A 11 -6.95 -5.55 -6.58
N ALA A 12 -7.08 -5.84 -7.88
CA ALA A 12 -6.00 -6.45 -8.66
C ALA A 12 -4.76 -5.54 -8.74
N LEU A 13 -4.95 -4.24 -9.03
CA LEU A 13 -3.85 -3.26 -9.11
C LEU A 13 -3.17 -3.07 -7.76
N VAL A 14 -3.95 -2.96 -6.67
CA VAL A 14 -3.42 -2.82 -5.31
C VAL A 14 -2.59 -4.03 -4.93
N ASN A 15 -3.08 -5.25 -5.15
CA ASN A 15 -2.34 -6.47 -4.80
C ASN A 15 -1.01 -6.54 -5.53
N GLN A 16 -1.01 -6.23 -6.83
CA GLN A 16 0.21 -6.21 -7.61
C GLN A 16 1.20 -5.15 -7.12
N GLU A 17 0.73 -3.95 -6.82
CA GLU A 17 1.61 -2.88 -6.34
C GLU A 17 2.19 -3.21 -4.98
N LEU A 18 1.42 -3.84 -4.09
CA LEU A 18 1.95 -4.34 -2.81
C LEU A 18 3.05 -5.40 -3.00
N GLU A 19 2.94 -6.26 -4.02
CA GLU A 19 3.94 -7.29 -4.34
C GLU A 19 5.21 -6.71 -4.99
N ALA A 20 5.06 -5.70 -5.85
CA ALA A 20 6.16 -5.13 -6.62
C ALA A 20 6.92 -4.00 -5.88
N THR A 21 6.32 -3.42 -4.85
CA THR A 21 6.86 -2.25 -4.15
C THR A 21 7.89 -2.64 -3.09
N SER A 22 8.96 -1.84 -2.99
CA SER A 22 9.99 -2.07 -1.96
C SER A 22 9.44 -1.92 -0.54
N TRP A 23 10.02 -2.64 0.42
CA TRP A 23 9.60 -2.59 1.82
C TRP A 23 9.64 -1.19 2.43
N GLU A 24 10.66 -0.38 2.11
CA GLU A 24 10.75 1.01 2.60
C GLU A 24 9.63 1.89 2.05
N SER A 25 9.27 1.69 0.78
CA SER A 25 8.16 2.39 0.16
C SER A 25 6.81 1.97 0.76
N LEU A 26 6.62 0.68 1.05
CA LEU A 26 5.44 0.19 1.78
C LEU A 26 5.32 0.81 3.19
N LYS A 27 6.44 0.92 3.92
CA LYS A 27 6.46 1.62 5.20
C LYS A 27 6.12 3.10 5.06
N SER A 28 6.55 3.76 3.99
CA SER A 28 6.19 5.16 3.70
C SER A 28 4.69 5.32 3.41
N LEU A 29 4.09 4.41 2.65
CA LEU A 29 2.64 4.41 2.39
C LEU A 29 1.86 4.15 3.68
N ALA A 30 2.30 3.18 4.49
CA ALA A 30 1.72 2.92 5.79
C ALA A 30 1.82 4.12 6.74
N ALA A 31 2.97 4.82 6.74
CA ALA A 31 3.17 6.04 7.52
C ALA A 31 2.15 7.12 7.14
N LYS A 32 1.95 7.35 5.84
CA LYS A 32 0.97 8.31 5.30
C LYS A 32 -0.45 7.95 5.73
N GLN A 33 -0.82 6.68 5.71
CA GLN A 33 -2.14 6.24 6.17
C GLN A 33 -2.34 6.52 7.66
N ILE A 34 -1.38 6.12 8.50
CA ILE A 34 -1.47 6.33 9.96
C ILE A 34 -1.50 7.84 10.27
N GLU A 35 -0.70 8.62 9.56
CA GLU A 35 -0.68 10.08 9.70
C GLU A 35 -2.04 10.70 9.33
N ASN A 36 -2.67 10.28 8.22
CA ASN A 36 -4.02 10.71 7.86
C ASN A 36 -5.06 10.33 8.92
N GLU A 37 -5.00 9.10 9.44
CA GLU A 37 -5.90 8.63 10.51
C GLU A 37 -5.73 9.48 11.79
N LEU A 38 -4.50 9.90 12.11
CA LEU A 38 -4.22 10.78 13.25
C LEU A 38 -4.63 12.23 12.98
N TYR A 39 -4.44 12.78 11.79
CA TYR A 39 -4.87 14.15 11.47
C TYR A 39 -6.39 14.32 11.51
N ASN A 40 -7.14 13.24 11.30
CA ASN A 40 -8.60 13.24 11.41
C ASN A 40 -9.10 13.17 12.87
N LYS A 41 -8.21 13.04 13.86
CA LYS A 41 -8.56 13.03 15.28
C LYS A 41 -8.54 14.44 15.88
N SER A 42 -9.31 14.62 16.94
CA SER A 42 -9.24 15.83 17.75
C SER A 42 -7.91 15.94 18.50
N VAL A 43 -7.53 17.17 18.87
CA VAL A 43 -6.29 17.42 19.64
C VAL A 43 -6.27 16.58 20.93
N THR A 44 -7.39 16.53 21.67
CA THR A 44 -7.49 15.77 22.92
C THR A 44 -7.29 14.27 22.74
N GLU A 45 -7.76 13.69 21.63
CA GLU A 45 -7.50 12.29 21.30
C GLU A 45 -6.01 12.05 21.00
N ILE A 46 -5.36 12.97 20.29
CA ILE A 46 -3.91 12.90 20.02
C ILE A 46 -3.11 13.01 21.32
N GLU A 47 -3.48 13.92 22.21
CA GLU A 47 -2.85 14.05 23.53
C GLU A 47 -3.01 12.79 24.37
N THR A 48 -4.19 12.16 24.33
CA THR A 48 -4.46 10.90 25.03
C THR A 48 -3.60 9.76 24.50
N LEU A 49 -3.53 9.60 23.17
CA LEU A 49 -2.67 8.60 22.53
C LEU A 49 -1.19 8.86 22.80
N ALA A 50 -0.79 10.15 22.77
CA ALA A 50 0.55 10.57 23.13
C ALA A 50 0.86 10.15 24.57
N ALA A 51 0.02 10.44 25.56
CA ALA A 51 0.27 10.05 26.95
C ALA A 51 0.38 8.52 27.14
N GLN A 52 -0.28 7.71 26.31
CA GLN A 52 -0.22 6.25 26.37
C GLN A 52 1.04 5.64 25.72
N HIS A 53 1.62 6.33 24.74
CA HIS A 53 2.68 5.77 23.88
C HIS A 53 3.98 6.56 23.88
N LEU A 54 3.90 7.84 24.22
CA LEU A 54 5.00 8.78 24.35
C LEU A 54 5.08 9.20 25.83
N ASN A 55 6.26 9.09 26.43
CA ASN A 55 6.46 9.51 27.84
C ASN A 55 6.50 11.04 28.02
N TRP A 56 6.02 11.80 27.04
CA TRP A 56 6.08 13.25 26.99
C TRP A 56 5.08 13.79 25.95
N LEU A 57 4.66 15.05 26.10
CA LEU A 57 3.77 15.76 25.18
C LEU A 57 4.45 17.02 24.64
N ASP A 58 4.24 17.30 23.36
CA ASP A 58 4.74 18.50 22.68
C ASP A 58 3.63 19.52 22.46
N ASN A 59 3.98 20.80 22.45
CA ASN A 59 3.07 21.85 21.98
C ASN A 59 2.89 21.81 20.45
N ASN A 60 3.78 21.16 19.71
CA ASN A 60 3.68 20.97 18.27
C ASN A 60 3.03 19.63 17.92
N ILE A 61 1.71 19.65 17.72
CA ILE A 61 0.90 18.46 17.39
C ILE A 61 1.41 17.72 16.14
N LYS A 62 1.90 18.42 15.11
CA LYS A 62 2.48 17.74 13.93
C LYS A 62 3.69 16.88 14.29
N ARG A 63 4.53 17.37 15.20
CA ARG A 63 5.69 16.61 15.71
C ARG A 63 5.24 15.42 16.57
N VAL A 64 4.19 15.59 17.38
CA VAL A 64 3.58 14.49 18.16
C VAL A 64 3.05 13.40 17.24
N ILE A 65 2.27 13.77 16.22
CA ILE A 65 1.71 12.83 15.23
C ILE A 65 2.83 12.05 14.55
N LYS A 66 3.87 12.74 14.06
CA LYS A 66 5.02 12.05 13.45
C LYS A 66 5.66 11.03 14.38
N LYS A 67 5.79 11.34 15.68
CA LYS A 67 6.32 10.40 16.68
C LYS A 67 5.38 9.23 16.95
N LEU A 68 4.07 9.47 16.98
CA LEU A 68 3.07 8.40 17.10
C LEU A 68 3.10 7.46 15.89
N VAL A 69 3.30 8.00 14.68
CA VAL A 69 3.50 7.21 13.45
C VAL A 69 4.74 6.33 13.58
N ASP A 70 5.89 6.92 13.95
CA ASP A 70 7.15 6.17 14.13
C ASP A 70 6.97 5.00 15.12
N VAL A 71 6.33 5.25 16.27
CA VAL A 71 6.06 4.23 17.29
C VAL A 71 5.10 3.15 16.77
N THR A 72 4.06 3.54 16.04
CA THR A 72 3.07 2.60 15.49
C THR A 72 3.72 1.69 14.45
N LEU A 73 4.54 2.23 13.55
CA LEU A 73 5.26 1.45 12.55
C LEU A 73 6.26 0.48 13.20
N ALA A 74 7.00 0.92 14.22
CA ALA A 74 7.96 0.07 14.93
C ALA A 74 7.30 -1.11 15.64
N LYS A 75 6.04 -0.97 16.06
CA LYS A 75 5.24 -2.02 16.70
C LYS A 75 4.43 -2.87 15.71
N SER A 76 4.32 -2.45 14.46
CA SER A 76 3.49 -3.12 13.46
C SER A 76 4.20 -4.33 12.87
N ASN A 77 3.47 -5.42 12.69
CA ASN A 77 3.96 -6.58 11.95
C ASN A 77 3.78 -6.38 10.42
N PRO A 78 4.36 -7.25 9.57
CA PRO A 78 4.29 -7.08 8.13
C PRO A 78 2.88 -6.99 7.54
N LEU A 79 1.94 -7.78 8.05
CA LEU A 79 0.54 -7.77 7.59
C LEU A 79 -0.15 -6.44 7.92
N GLN A 80 0.13 -5.86 9.08
CA GLN A 80 -0.40 -4.54 9.46
C GLN A 80 0.15 -3.44 8.55
N ILE A 81 1.45 -3.45 8.25
CA ILE A 81 2.06 -2.48 7.33
C ILE A 81 1.45 -2.60 5.94
N MET A 82 1.29 -3.82 5.42
CA MET A 82 0.63 -4.06 4.13
C MET A 82 -0.83 -3.58 4.16
N SER A 83 -1.56 -3.79 5.25
CA SER A 83 -2.93 -3.31 5.40
C SER A 83 -3.01 -1.77 5.37
N TYR A 84 -2.13 -1.06 6.08
CA TYR A 84 -2.08 0.39 6.02
C TYR A 84 -1.70 0.91 4.63
N ALA A 85 -0.68 0.32 4.00
CA ALA A 85 -0.27 0.69 2.64
C ALA A 85 -1.40 0.45 1.63
N SER A 86 -2.10 -0.67 1.75
CA SER A 86 -3.25 -1.03 0.90
C SER A 86 -4.35 0.02 0.94
N LYS A 87 -4.69 0.56 2.12
CA LYS A 87 -5.72 1.60 2.24
C LYS A 87 -5.38 2.85 1.42
N ILE A 88 -4.13 3.32 1.48
CA ILE A 88 -3.69 4.46 0.66
C ILE A 88 -3.79 4.17 -0.82
N LEU A 89 -3.35 2.99 -1.25
CA LEU A 89 -3.45 2.61 -2.66
C LEU A 89 -4.90 2.53 -3.11
N ILE A 90 -5.79 1.93 -2.30
CA ILE A 90 -7.23 1.88 -2.57
C ILE A 90 -7.79 3.28 -2.74
N ASP A 91 -7.48 4.20 -1.82
CA ASP A 91 -7.94 5.59 -1.89
C ASP A 91 -7.43 6.26 -3.18
N GLU A 92 -6.15 6.11 -3.51
CA GLU A 92 -5.54 6.68 -4.71
C GLU A 92 -6.18 6.11 -6.00
N TYR A 93 -6.34 4.79 -6.11
CA TYR A 93 -7.00 4.15 -7.25
C TYR A 93 -8.50 4.47 -7.34
N SER A 94 -9.17 4.70 -6.20
CA SER A 94 -10.59 5.06 -6.15
C SER A 94 -10.87 6.45 -6.77
N MET A 95 -9.87 7.33 -6.80
CA MET A 95 -9.97 8.66 -7.42
C MET A 95 -9.74 8.64 -8.94
N ILE A 96 -9.23 7.54 -9.50
CA ILE A 96 -8.94 7.42 -10.93
C ILE A 96 -10.21 7.20 -11.75
N THR A 97 -10.32 7.85 -12.91
CA THR A 97 -11.47 7.68 -13.79
C THR A 97 -11.60 6.23 -14.28
N ASN A 98 -12.82 5.81 -14.63
CA ASN A 98 -13.06 4.46 -15.14
C ASN A 98 -12.22 4.13 -16.39
N THR A 99 -12.02 5.11 -17.28
CA THR A 99 -11.26 4.94 -18.51
C THR A 99 -9.77 4.73 -18.24
N ASP A 100 -9.20 5.53 -17.34
CA ASP A 100 -7.78 5.45 -17.00
C ASP A 100 -7.49 4.19 -16.20
N LEU A 101 -8.37 3.83 -15.26
CA LEU A 101 -8.24 2.61 -14.46
C LEU A 101 -8.25 1.35 -15.33
N LEU A 102 -9.12 1.30 -16.34
CA LEU A 102 -9.13 0.22 -17.34
C LEU A 102 -7.85 0.19 -18.18
N SER A 103 -7.31 1.36 -18.52
CA SER A 103 -6.08 1.46 -19.31
C SER A 103 -4.88 0.97 -18.51
N LEU A 104 -4.76 1.36 -17.24
CA LEU A 104 -3.73 0.86 -16.31
C LEU A 104 -3.83 -0.67 -16.15
N HIS A 105 -5.03 -1.20 -15.91
CA HIS A 105 -5.24 -2.63 -15.77
C HIS A 105 -4.88 -3.42 -17.04
N ARG A 106 -5.14 -2.86 -18.23
CA ARG A 106 -4.74 -3.49 -19.50
C ARG A 106 -3.22 -3.47 -19.69
N MET A 107 -2.56 -2.37 -19.35
CA MET A 107 -1.09 -2.29 -19.39
C MET A 107 -0.47 -3.33 -18.44
N PHE A 108 -1.09 -3.54 -17.28
CA PHE A 108 -0.71 -4.61 -16.36
C PHE A 108 -0.80 -6.00 -17.00
N LEU A 109 -1.97 -6.37 -17.54
CA LEU A 109 -2.18 -7.70 -18.14
C LEU A 109 -1.22 -7.98 -19.29
N LYS A 110 -0.97 -6.97 -20.13
CA LYS A 110 -0.02 -7.09 -21.25
C LYS A 110 1.42 -7.38 -20.78
N ASN A 111 1.85 -6.74 -19.69
CA ASN A 111 3.16 -7.02 -19.10
C ASN A 111 3.26 -8.44 -18.52
N THR A 112 2.14 -9.04 -18.09
CA THR A 112 2.11 -10.42 -17.57
C THR A 112 2.14 -11.46 -18.68
N GLU A 113 1.46 -11.20 -19.80
CA GLU A 113 1.49 -12.04 -21.01
C GLU A 113 2.88 -12.05 -21.68
N GLU A 114 3.56 -10.90 -21.76
CA GLU A 114 4.93 -10.83 -22.31
C GLU A 114 5.99 -11.46 -21.39
N ALA A 115 5.75 -11.55 -20.08
CA ALA A 115 6.64 -12.23 -19.12
C ALA A 115 6.49 -13.77 -19.16
N THR A 116 5.29 -14.28 -19.43
CA THR A 116 5.04 -15.73 -19.55
C THR A 116 5.63 -16.33 -20.82
N ASP A 117 5.67 -15.57 -21.92
CA ASP A 117 6.25 -16.01 -23.20
C ASP A 117 7.78 -16.19 -23.14
N LYS A 118 8.47 -15.48 -22.23
CA LYS A 118 9.94 -15.59 -22.04
C LYS A 118 10.41 -16.74 -21.14
N THR A 119 9.49 -17.45 -20.47
CA THR A 119 9.86 -18.55 -19.56
C THR A 119 9.80 -19.94 -20.24
N SER A 120 9.50 -19.99 -21.55
CA SER A 120 9.33 -21.22 -22.31
C SER A 120 10.47 -21.49 -23.31
N ILE A 121 11.73 -21.25 -22.94
CA ILE A 121 12.87 -21.71 -23.76
C ILE A 121 14.00 -22.27 -22.88
N SER A 122 14.02 -23.61 -22.76
CA SER A 122 15.20 -24.51 -22.71
C SER A 122 15.07 -25.63 -21.67
N ILE A 123 14.26 -26.64 -21.95
CA ILE A 123 14.60 -28.02 -21.58
C ILE A 123 14.65 -28.83 -22.87
N VAL A 124 15.70 -28.63 -23.66
CA VAL A 124 16.09 -29.63 -24.66
C VAL A 124 16.89 -30.70 -23.92
N LEU A 125 16.18 -31.77 -23.57
CA LEU A 125 16.74 -33.06 -23.22
C LEU A 125 17.72 -33.50 -24.32
N LYS A 126 19.03 -33.34 -24.11
CA LYS A 126 20.02 -34.16 -24.81
C LYS A 126 20.06 -35.52 -24.15
N LYS A 127 19.19 -36.41 -24.62
CA LYS A 127 19.39 -37.86 -24.60
C LYS A 127 19.74 -38.28 -26.03
N THR A 128 20.60 -39.30 -26.15
CA THR A 128 21.20 -39.88 -27.37
C THR A 128 22.51 -39.20 -27.80
N GLY A 129 23.65 -39.89 -27.88
CA GLY A 129 23.97 -41.31 -27.68
C GLY A 129 25.47 -41.49 -27.49
#